data_AF-A0A848WY30-F1
#
_entry.id   AF-A0A848WY30-F1
#
_cell.length_a   1.000
_cell.length_b   1.000
_cell.length_c   1.000
_cell.angle_alpha   90.00
_cell.angle_beta   90.00
_cell.angle_gamma   90.00
#
_symmetry.space_group_name_H-M   'P 1'
#
loop_
_entity.id
_entity.type
_entity.pdbx_description
1 polymer ?
#
loop_
_entity_poly.entity_id
_entity_poly.type
_entity_poly.pdbx_seq_one_letter_code
_entity_poly.pdbx_strand_id
1 'polypeptide(L)'
;MIRRLQIPLFLLTAAFTFGQNPPTPVPDKVAYDSWKLAGKKEGAQVPPPTEIQAPDGFEIDLIRVAGEDEDSWISLCFDDKGRLFLGMEDRGILRLTFSNDGGEVVETKVVNNFLEEPRGLLWAY
;
A
#
# COMPACT_ATOMS: atom_id res chain seq x y z
N MET A 1 17.00 52.55 -44.73
CA MET A 1 16.74 52.91 -43.31
C MET A 1 15.79 51.88 -42.73
N ILE A 2 16.28 51.03 -41.83
CA ILE A 2 15.60 49.82 -41.34
C ILE A 2 14.67 50.20 -40.18
N ARG A 3 13.36 49.91 -40.30
CA ARG A 3 12.40 50.08 -39.21
C ARG A 3 12.51 48.89 -38.25
N ARG A 4 12.95 49.14 -37.02
CA ARG A 4 12.95 48.15 -35.93
C ARG A 4 11.51 47.87 -35.51
N LEU A 5 11.10 46.60 -35.61
CA LEU A 5 9.85 46.10 -35.07
C LEU A 5 10.04 45.88 -33.56
N GLN A 6 9.37 46.66 -32.72
CA GLN A 6 9.32 46.42 -31.28
C GLN A 6 8.19 45.43 -30.98
N ILE A 7 8.54 44.22 -30.56
CA ILE A 7 7.59 43.23 -30.02
C ILE A 7 7.59 43.43 -28.49
N PRO A 8 6.44 43.66 -27.83
CA PRO A 8 6.41 43.72 -26.38
C PRO A 8 6.53 42.31 -25.81
N LEU A 9 7.51 42.10 -24.94
CA LEU A 9 7.68 40.88 -24.16
C LEU A 9 6.66 40.89 -23.02
N PHE A 10 5.53 40.20 -23.20
CA PHE A 10 4.64 39.87 -22.08
C PHE A 10 5.25 38.69 -21.30
N LEU A 11 5.82 38.98 -20.13
CA LEU A 11 6.17 37.97 -19.14
C LEU A 11 4.86 37.45 -18.53
N LEU A 12 4.43 36.26 -18.96
CA LEU A 12 3.36 35.51 -18.31
C LEU A 12 3.96 34.79 -17.09
N THR A 13 3.92 35.42 -15.92
CA THR A 13 4.14 34.72 -14.65
C THR A 13 2.94 33.83 -14.37
N ALA A 14 3.07 32.53 -14.66
CA ALA A 14 2.15 31.52 -14.14
C ALA A 14 2.46 31.34 -12.64
N ALA A 15 1.60 31.90 -11.79
CA ALA A 15 1.61 31.56 -10.38
C ALA A 15 1.05 30.13 -10.23
N PHE A 16 1.92 29.17 -9.93
CA PHE A 16 1.47 27.87 -9.42
C PHE A 16 0.97 28.08 -8.00
N THR A 17 -0.34 28.25 -7.84
CA THR A 17 -1.00 28.00 -6.55
C THR A 17 -0.90 26.51 -6.27
N PHE A 18 0.04 26.10 -5.43
CA PHE A 18 -0.10 24.84 -4.70
C PHE A 18 -1.38 24.95 -3.89
N GLY A 19 -2.38 24.12 -4.21
CA GLY A 19 -3.58 24.00 -3.40
C GLY A 19 -3.18 23.65 -1.97
N GLN A 20 -3.32 24.61 -1.06
CA GLN A 20 -3.26 24.37 0.38
C GLN A 20 -4.59 23.70 0.76
N ASN A 21 -4.78 22.44 0.36
CA ASN A 21 -5.86 21.67 0.94
C ASN A 21 -5.56 21.55 2.45
N PRO A 22 -6.48 21.95 3.33
CA PRO A 22 -6.25 21.78 4.76
C PRO A 22 -5.98 20.29 5.03
N PRO A 23 -5.03 19.95 5.92
CA PRO A 23 -4.78 18.56 6.27
C PRO A 23 -6.10 17.94 6.72
N THR A 24 -6.45 16.80 6.12
CA THR A 24 -7.64 16.04 6.50
C THR A 24 -7.57 15.79 8.00
N PRO A 25 -8.59 16.17 8.80
CA PRO A 25 -8.55 15.97 10.25
C PRO A 25 -8.32 14.49 10.55
N VAL A 26 -7.20 14.16 11.19
CA VAL A 26 -6.95 12.81 11.70
C VAL A 26 -7.97 12.57 12.82
N PRO A 27 -8.84 11.56 12.74
CA PRO A 27 -9.86 11.33 13.75
C PRO A 27 -9.23 11.17 15.14
N ASP A 28 -9.60 12.06 16.05
CA ASP A 28 -9.04 12.13 17.40
C ASP A 28 -9.43 10.86 18.19
N LYS A 29 -8.41 10.09 18.60
CA LYS A 29 -8.44 8.99 19.59
C LYS A 29 -9.27 7.72 19.30
N VAL A 30 -9.98 7.62 18.17
CA VAL A 30 -10.62 6.35 17.72
C VAL A 30 -9.62 5.37 17.09
N ALA A 31 -8.40 5.83 16.78
CA ALA A 31 -7.40 5.05 16.04
C ALA A 31 -6.81 3.84 16.79
N TYR A 32 -6.57 3.92 18.12
CA TYR A 32 -5.85 2.85 18.83
C TYR A 32 -6.66 1.54 18.90
N ASP A 33 -7.98 1.63 19.05
CA ASP A 33 -8.87 0.47 19.13
C ASP A 33 -9.50 0.10 17.78
N SER A 34 -9.06 0.69 16.68
CA SER A 34 -9.58 0.42 15.32
C SER A 34 -9.47 -1.05 14.93
N TRP A 35 -8.44 -1.77 15.40
CA TRP A 35 -8.28 -3.21 15.19
C TRP A 35 -9.41 -4.04 15.83
N LYS A 36 -10.04 -3.55 16.90
CA LYS A 36 -11.21 -4.23 17.51
C LYS A 36 -12.45 -4.12 16.63
N LEU A 37 -12.55 -3.07 15.81
CA LEU A 37 -13.65 -2.91 14.85
C LEU A 37 -13.49 -3.85 13.64
N ALA A 38 -12.25 -4.25 13.33
CA ALA A 38 -11.94 -5.24 12.30
C ALA A 38 -12.19 -6.69 12.76
N GLY A 39 -12.20 -6.95 14.08
CA GLY A 39 -12.40 -8.28 14.65
C GLY A 39 -13.85 -8.77 14.59
N LYS A 40 -14.06 -9.93 13.98
CA LYS A 40 -15.29 -10.77 14.02
C LYS A 40 -16.62 -10.02 13.94
N LYS A 41 -16.98 -9.62 12.72
CA LYS A 41 -18.39 -9.63 12.31
C LYS A 41 -18.61 -10.79 11.35
N GLU A 42 -19.58 -11.65 11.64
CA GLU A 42 -20.13 -12.54 10.60
C GLU A 42 -20.53 -11.67 9.41
N GLY A 43 -19.97 -11.95 8.23
CA GLY A 43 -20.20 -11.15 7.03
C GLY A 43 -19.38 -9.86 6.93
N ALA A 44 -18.31 -9.68 7.73
CA ALA A 44 -17.33 -8.62 7.52
C ALA A 44 -16.83 -8.67 6.06
N GLN A 45 -17.23 -7.67 5.28
CA GLN A 45 -16.78 -7.53 3.91
C GLN A 45 -15.40 -6.89 3.92
N VAL A 46 -14.52 -7.38 3.07
CA VAL A 46 -13.25 -6.72 2.78
C VAL A 46 -13.60 -5.35 2.21
N PRO A 47 -13.17 -4.24 2.85
CA PRO A 47 -13.43 -2.90 2.32
C PRO A 47 -12.88 -2.81 0.89
N PRO A 48 -13.65 -2.31 -0.07
CA PRO A 48 -13.13 -2.14 -1.43
C PRO A 48 -11.93 -1.18 -1.41
N PRO A 49 -10.90 -1.38 -2.25
CA PRO A 49 -9.73 -0.49 -2.35
C PRO A 49 -10.07 0.99 -2.50
N THR A 50 -11.20 1.27 -3.15
CA THR A 50 -11.73 2.62 -3.39
C THR A 50 -12.09 3.38 -2.12
N GLU A 51 -12.21 2.71 -0.98
CA GLU A 51 -12.38 3.36 0.33
C GLU A 51 -11.06 3.89 0.91
N ILE A 52 -9.91 3.45 0.39
CA ILE A 52 -8.60 3.97 0.77
C ILE A 52 -8.25 5.16 -0.12
N GLN A 53 -7.94 6.30 0.50
CA GLN A 53 -7.54 7.49 -0.23
C GLN A 53 -6.08 7.40 -0.66
N ALA A 54 -5.83 7.46 -1.97
CA ALA A 54 -4.51 7.58 -2.55
C ALA A 54 -4.21 9.06 -2.92
N PRO A 55 -2.95 9.52 -2.83
CA PRO A 55 -2.55 10.81 -3.40
C PRO A 55 -2.75 10.87 -4.93
N ASP A 56 -2.83 12.08 -5.49
CA ASP A 56 -2.97 12.26 -6.94
C ASP A 56 -1.83 11.54 -7.71
N GLY A 57 -2.20 10.77 -8.74
CA GLY A 57 -1.27 9.98 -9.54
C GLY A 57 -0.88 8.62 -8.95
N PHE A 58 -1.49 8.23 -7.82
CA PHE A 58 -1.36 6.89 -7.23
C PHE A 58 -2.68 6.12 -7.32
N GLU A 59 -2.57 4.81 -7.46
CA GLU A 59 -3.69 3.88 -7.48
C GLU A 59 -3.49 2.81 -6.40
N ILE A 60 -4.58 2.24 -5.91
CA ILE A 60 -4.58 1.20 -4.87
C ILE A 60 -5.41 0.03 -5.37
N ASP A 61 -4.78 -1.14 -5.39
CA ASP A 61 -5.41 -2.39 -5.79
C ASP A 61 -5.42 -3.38 -4.63
N LEU A 62 -6.53 -4.11 -4.48
CA LEU A 62 -6.60 -5.27 -3.59
C LEU A 62 -5.97 -6.47 -4.29
N ILE A 63 -4.78 -6.86 -3.84
CA ILE A 63 -4.07 -8.01 -4.41
C ILE A 63 -4.52 -9.33 -3.79
N ARG A 64 -4.73 -9.36 -2.47
CA ARG A 64 -5.16 -10.56 -1.74
C ARG A 64 -5.75 -10.21 -0.39
N VAL A 65 -6.66 -11.07 0.07
CA VAL A 65 -7.19 -11.13 1.43
C VAL A 65 -6.64 -12.37 2.10
N ALA A 66 -6.21 -12.27 3.35
CA ALA A 66 -5.74 -13.41 4.12
C ALA A 66 -6.83 -14.50 4.19
N GLY A 67 -6.44 -15.75 3.89
CA GLY A 67 -7.29 -16.92 4.05
C GLY A 67 -7.48 -17.30 5.52
N GLU A 68 -8.42 -18.22 5.79
CA GLU A 68 -8.76 -18.66 7.16
C GLU A 68 -7.55 -19.20 7.95
N ASP A 69 -6.59 -19.83 7.26
CA ASP A 69 -5.38 -20.43 7.84
C ASP A 69 -4.12 -19.53 7.74
N GLU A 70 -4.26 -18.27 7.31
CA GLU A 70 -3.12 -17.37 7.04
C GLU A 70 -2.84 -16.34 8.14
N ASP A 71 -3.62 -16.38 9.23
CA ASP A 71 -3.48 -15.51 10.42
C ASP A 71 -3.41 -14.00 10.09
N SER A 72 -3.08 -13.14 11.06
CA SER A 72 -2.74 -11.74 10.81
C SER A 72 -1.33 -11.63 10.23
N TRP A 73 -1.14 -10.83 9.17
CA TRP A 73 0.20 -10.57 8.62
C TRP A 73 0.84 -9.36 9.29
N ILE A 74 1.99 -9.56 9.93
CA ILE A 74 2.63 -8.57 10.79
C ILE A 74 3.96 -8.02 10.27
N SER A 75 4.54 -8.66 9.26
CA SER A 75 5.77 -8.20 8.60
C SER A 75 5.80 -8.66 7.16
N LEU A 76 6.56 -7.96 6.32
CA LEU A 76 6.71 -8.32 4.91
C LEU A 76 8.10 -7.99 4.37
N CYS A 77 8.56 -8.76 3.39
CA CYS A 77 9.71 -8.40 2.57
C CYS A 77 9.61 -9.03 1.17
N PHE A 78 10.22 -8.38 0.18
CA PHE A 78 10.43 -8.98 -1.13
C PHE A 78 11.79 -9.68 -1.18
N ASP A 79 11.87 -10.75 -1.97
CA ASP A 79 13.15 -11.35 -2.33
C ASP A 79 13.69 -10.85 -3.69
N ASP A 80 14.84 -11.37 -4.10
CA ASP A 80 15.52 -11.06 -5.37
C ASP A 80 14.74 -11.52 -6.63
N LYS A 81 13.65 -12.28 -6.46
CA LYS A 81 12.78 -12.78 -7.52
C LYS A 81 11.43 -12.07 -7.54
N GLY A 82 11.22 -11.06 -6.70
CA GLY A 82 9.96 -10.32 -6.61
C GLY A 82 8.84 -11.08 -5.90
N ARG A 83 9.15 -12.16 -5.17
CA ARG A 83 8.15 -12.88 -4.35
C ARG A 83 7.99 -12.15 -3.01
N LEU A 84 6.76 -12.09 -2.51
CA LEU A 84 6.46 -11.46 -1.22
C LEU A 84 6.47 -12.51 -0.12
N PHE A 85 7.26 -12.29 0.92
CA PHE A 85 7.25 -13.06 2.15
C PHE A 85 6.49 -12.28 3.20
N LEU A 86 5.60 -12.96 3.92
CA LEU A 86 4.71 -12.41 4.95
C LEU A 86 4.94 -13.18 6.25
N GLY A 87 5.23 -12.48 7.34
CA GLY A 87 5.25 -13.06 8.67
C GLY A 87 3.84 -13.14 9.24
N MET A 88 3.38 -14.34 9.59
CA MET A 88 2.10 -14.58 10.26
C MET A 88 2.25 -14.32 11.76
N GLU A 89 1.23 -13.73 12.40
CA GLU A 89 1.31 -13.23 13.78
C GLU A 89 1.66 -14.30 14.81
N ASP A 90 0.91 -15.40 14.85
CA ASP A 90 1.16 -16.52 15.75
C ASP A 90 2.43 -17.26 15.31
N ARG A 91 2.42 -17.80 14.08
CA ARG A 91 3.51 -18.65 13.62
C ARG A 91 3.63 -18.75 12.12
N GLY A 92 4.87 -18.62 11.65
CA GLY A 92 5.31 -19.04 10.32
C GLY A 92 5.47 -17.90 9.32
N ILE A 93 5.98 -18.28 8.15
CA ILE A 93 6.24 -17.38 7.03
C ILE A 93 5.51 -17.92 5.81
N LEU A 94 4.64 -17.09 5.25
CA LEU A 94 3.92 -17.31 4.01
C LEU A 94 4.70 -16.67 2.86
N ARG A 95 4.77 -17.33 1.70
CA ARG A 95 5.33 -16.78 0.47
C ARG A 95 4.23 -16.69 -0.58
N LEU A 96 4.09 -15.52 -1.17
CA LEU A 96 3.26 -15.26 -2.34
C LEU A 96 4.15 -15.11 -3.58
N THR A 97 3.80 -15.83 -4.64
CA THR A 97 4.39 -15.67 -5.97
C THR A 97 3.37 -14.96 -6.86
N PHE A 98 3.81 -13.93 -7.58
CA PHE A 98 2.93 -13.17 -8.48
C PHE A 98 3.01 -13.65 -9.92
N SER A 99 2.00 -13.31 -10.71
CA SER A 99 2.02 -13.37 -12.17
C SER A 99 3.15 -12.51 -12.74
N ASN A 100 3.53 -12.74 -13.99
CA ASN A 100 4.64 -12.01 -14.62
C ASN A 100 4.41 -10.49 -14.73
N ASP A 101 3.15 -10.05 -14.74
CA ASP A 101 2.75 -8.63 -14.72
C ASP A 101 2.58 -8.07 -13.29
N GLY A 102 2.74 -8.91 -12.26
CA GLY A 102 2.67 -8.52 -10.85
C GLY A 102 1.25 -8.28 -10.30
N GLY A 103 0.22 -8.41 -11.13
CA GLY A 103 -1.16 -8.06 -10.78
C GLY A 103 -1.88 -9.09 -9.92
N GLU A 104 -1.47 -10.36 -9.97
CA GLU A 104 -2.19 -11.46 -9.30
C GLU A 104 -1.26 -12.41 -8.57
N VAL A 105 -1.73 -13.00 -7.47
CA VAL A 105 -1.02 -14.08 -6.77
C VAL A 105 -1.32 -15.41 -7.45
N VAL A 106 -0.30 -16.06 -8.01
CA VAL A 106 -0.41 -17.34 -8.72
C VAL A 106 -0.05 -18.55 -7.85
N GLU A 107 0.67 -18.33 -6.74
CA GLU A 107 1.03 -19.40 -5.80
C GLU A 107 1.15 -18.83 -4.39
N THR A 108 0.64 -19.59 -3.43
CA THR A 108 0.79 -19.33 -2.00
C THR A 108 1.43 -20.53 -1.32
N LYS A 109 2.46 -20.32 -0.50
CA LYS A 109 3.17 -21.41 0.18
C LYS A 109 3.67 -21.01 1.56
N VAL A 110 3.34 -21.79 2.59
CA VAL A 110 4.00 -21.70 3.90
C VAL A 110 5.42 -22.27 3.75
N VAL A 111 6.43 -21.41 3.90
CA VAL A 111 7.85 -21.76 3.77
C VAL A 111 8.53 -21.99 5.11
N ASN A 112 7.91 -21.51 6.18
CA ASN A 112 8.32 -21.75 7.56
C ASN A 112 7.04 -21.88 8.41
N ASN A 113 6.97 -22.88 9.28
CA ASN A 113 5.81 -23.12 10.14
C ASN A 113 6.21 -23.27 11.62
N PHE A 114 7.39 -22.78 11.99
CA PHE A 114 7.96 -22.94 13.34
C PHE A 114 8.39 -21.64 13.99
N LEU A 115 8.72 -20.60 13.22
CA LEU A 115 9.06 -19.29 13.77
C LEU A 115 7.80 -18.63 14.35
N GLU A 116 7.84 -18.32 15.63
CA GLU A 116 6.78 -17.62 16.34
C GLU A 116 6.97 -16.11 16.18
N GLU A 117 5.87 -15.40 15.98
CA GLU A 117 5.83 -13.93 15.89
C GLU A 117 6.96 -13.28 15.05
N PRO A 118 7.13 -13.63 13.76
CA PRO A 118 8.07 -12.97 12.85
C PRO A 118 7.72 -11.49 12.63
N ARG A 119 8.15 -10.63 13.56
CA ARG A 119 7.87 -9.17 13.58
C ARG A 119 8.78 -8.33 12.66
N GLY A 120 9.77 -8.95 12.03
CA GLY A 120 10.63 -8.31 11.05
C GLY A 120 11.22 -9.33 10.09
N LEU A 121 11.13 -9.03 8.80
CA LEU A 121 11.70 -9.85 7.74
C LEU A 121 12.68 -9.01 6.93
N LEU A 122 13.84 -9.59 6.65
CA LEU A 122 14.86 -9.04 5.77
C LEU A 122 15.30 -10.15 4.83
N TRP A 123 15.27 -9.87 3.53
CA TRP A 123 15.96 -10.71 2.56
C TRP A 123 17.44 -10.33 2.57
N ALA A 124 18.30 -11.28 2.94
CA ALA A 124 19.75 -11.09 2.95
C ALA A 124 20.38 -12.11 2.00
N TYR A 125 21.13 -11.61 1.01
CA TYR A 125 21.88 -12.37 0.02
C TYR A 125 23.39 -12.21 0.28
#